data_AF-A0A9P7K839-F1
#
_entry.id   AF-A0A9P7K839-F1
#
_cell.length_a   1.000
_cell.length_b   1.000
_cell.length_c   1.000
_cell.angle_alpha   90.00
_cell.angle_beta   90.00
_cell.angle_gamma   90.00
#
_symmetry.space_group_name_H-M   'P 1'
#
loop_
_entity.id
_entity.type
_entity.pdbx_description
1 polymer ?
#
loop_
_entity_poly.entity_id
_entity_poly.type
_entity_poly.pdbx_seq_one_letter_code
_entity_poly.pdbx_strand_id
1 'polypeptide(L)'
;MQIHIHCFTDSPAFAQRLLDWFPNLYIGITGVITYATNRDTSAVIRNMVSSPSPSPGNPDANLRILLETDAPYMIPSNLYASITSLADVPGLKKGAKLPVCHSAMLPWTAEFVAGVANEAELALTSETRASISSEAQGVVENGGADALVANEAKAEREGEGEEKAVTWTADRVMRIARQNAQFIYGV
;
A
#
# COMPACT_ATOMS: atom_id res chain seq x y z
N MET A 1 3.28 -25.01 -5.12
CA MET A 1 4.57 -24.45 -4.67
C MET A 1 4.39 -22.95 -4.56
N GLN A 2 4.83 -22.32 -3.47
CA GLN A 2 4.72 -20.88 -3.24
C GLN A 2 6.12 -20.26 -3.37
N ILE A 3 6.21 -19.05 -3.93
CA ILE A 3 7.50 -18.36 -4.13
C ILE A 3 7.55 -17.16 -3.21
N HIS A 4 8.64 -17.04 -2.47
CA HIS A 4 8.89 -15.92 -1.59
C HIS A 4 10.30 -15.38 -1.84
N ILE A 5 10.39 -14.09 -2.17
CA ILE A 5 11.67 -13.39 -2.27
C ILE A 5 11.92 -12.65 -0.96
N HIS A 6 12.79 -13.21 -0.14
CA HIS A 6 13.25 -12.64 1.12
C HIS A 6 13.94 -11.29 0.91
N CYS A 7 13.68 -10.34 1.82
CA CYS A 7 14.37 -9.04 1.93
C CYS A 7 14.61 -8.32 0.57
N PHE A 8 13.53 -8.05 -0.17
CA PHE A 8 13.62 -7.45 -1.49
C PHE A 8 14.08 -5.99 -1.44
N THR A 9 15.17 -5.70 -2.16
CA THR A 9 15.81 -4.37 -2.20
C THR A 9 16.25 -3.98 -3.62
N ASP A 10 15.75 -4.67 -4.65
CA ASP A 10 16.05 -4.39 -6.05
C ASP A 10 15.04 -3.37 -6.63
N SER A 11 15.19 -3.07 -7.91
CA SER A 11 14.40 -2.07 -8.64
C SER A 11 12.90 -2.44 -8.75
N PRO A 12 12.01 -1.43 -8.81
CA PRO A 12 10.57 -1.66 -8.99
C PRO A 12 10.22 -2.35 -10.30
N ALA A 13 10.98 -2.08 -11.37
CA ALA A 13 10.79 -2.72 -12.66
C ALA A 13 11.09 -4.22 -12.59
N PHE A 14 12.09 -4.63 -11.81
CA PHE A 14 12.37 -6.05 -11.62
C PHE A 14 11.29 -6.72 -10.76
N ALA A 15 10.86 -6.08 -9.68
CA ALA A 15 9.74 -6.56 -8.85
C ALA A 15 8.50 -6.82 -9.71
N GLN A 16 8.11 -5.85 -10.55
CA GLN A 16 6.94 -5.97 -11.41
C GLN A 16 7.03 -7.18 -12.36
N ARG A 17 8.16 -7.34 -13.06
CA ARG A 17 8.37 -8.50 -13.95
C ARG A 17 8.22 -9.84 -13.22
N LEU A 18 8.73 -9.93 -11.99
CA LEU A 18 8.61 -11.14 -11.18
C LEU A 18 7.17 -11.40 -10.75
N LEU A 19 6.48 -10.36 -10.30
CA LEU A 19 5.09 -10.39 -9.87
C LEU A 19 4.12 -10.74 -11.00
N ASP A 20 4.41 -10.30 -12.23
CA ASP A 20 3.64 -10.61 -13.43
C ASP A 20 3.88 -12.05 -13.90
N TRP A 21 5.14 -12.50 -13.83
CA TRP A 21 5.52 -13.84 -14.29
C TRP A 21 5.08 -14.95 -13.33
N PHE A 22 5.18 -14.70 -12.02
CA PHE A 22 4.86 -15.67 -10.99
C PHE A 22 3.64 -15.19 -10.17
N PRO A 23 2.41 -15.64 -10.51
CA PRO A 23 1.21 -15.21 -9.78
C PRO A 23 1.20 -15.67 -8.32
N ASN A 24 1.97 -16.70 -7.99
CA ASN A 24 2.17 -17.27 -6.65
C ASN A 24 3.42 -16.72 -5.92
N LEU A 25 3.97 -15.58 -6.39
CA LEU A 25 5.11 -14.91 -5.78
C LEU A 25 4.70 -13.82 -4.81
N TYR A 26 5.44 -13.77 -3.70
CA TYR A 26 5.33 -12.75 -2.67
C TYR A 26 6.70 -12.13 -2.36
N ILE A 27 6.69 -10.86 -1.96
CA ILE A 27 7.88 -10.07 -1.70
C ILE A 27 8.06 -9.81 -0.20
N GLY A 28 9.23 -10.14 0.33
CA GLY A 28 9.66 -9.86 1.68
C GLY A 28 10.04 -8.39 1.88
N ILE A 29 9.36 -7.72 2.80
CA ILE A 29 9.56 -6.31 3.14
C ILE A 29 10.14 -6.21 4.55
N THR A 30 11.37 -5.72 4.65
CA THR A 30 12.08 -5.48 5.92
C THR A 30 12.07 -4.01 6.31
N GLY A 31 12.64 -3.69 7.48
CA GLY A 31 12.84 -2.32 7.94
C GLY A 31 13.64 -1.43 6.98
N VAL A 32 14.35 -2.00 5.98
CA VAL A 32 15.08 -1.23 4.97
C VAL A 32 14.17 -0.32 4.14
N ILE A 33 12.87 -0.64 3.99
CA ILE A 33 11.91 0.25 3.30
C ILE A 33 11.86 1.65 3.94
N THR A 34 12.18 1.75 5.23
CA THR A 34 12.15 3.01 5.99
C THR A 34 13.42 3.85 5.80
N TYR A 35 14.44 3.34 5.09
CA TYR A 35 15.71 4.04 4.93
C TYR A 35 15.57 5.09 3.83
N ALA A 36 16.02 6.32 4.11
CA ALA A 36 15.89 7.43 3.16
C ALA A 36 16.56 7.17 1.79
N THR A 37 17.54 6.26 1.76
CA THR A 37 18.25 5.81 0.56
C THR A 37 17.51 4.74 -0.24
N ASN A 38 16.52 4.05 0.35
CA ASN A 38 15.78 2.99 -0.30
C ASN A 38 14.38 3.45 -0.74
N ARG A 39 14.33 4.16 -1.88
CA ARG A 39 13.08 4.62 -2.47
C ARG A 39 12.39 3.55 -3.31
N ASP A 40 13.15 2.57 -3.78
CA ASP A 40 12.69 1.54 -4.70
C ASP A 40 11.69 0.59 -4.04
N THR A 41 11.95 0.13 -2.82
CA THR A 41 10.97 -0.71 -2.10
C THR A 41 9.65 0.03 -1.86
N SER A 42 9.66 1.34 -1.60
CA SER A 42 8.43 2.13 -1.52
C SER A 42 7.71 2.19 -2.87
N ALA A 43 8.42 2.39 -3.97
CA ALA A 43 7.82 2.39 -5.30
C ALA A 43 7.20 1.02 -5.66
N VAL A 44 7.78 -0.10 -5.23
CA VAL A 44 7.16 -1.44 -5.36
C VAL A 44 5.80 -1.49 -4.67
N ILE A 45 5.70 -1.00 -3.43
CA ILE A 45 4.42 -0.95 -2.70
C ILE A 45 3.40 -0.09 -3.44
N ARG A 46 3.80 1.10 -3.94
CA ARG A 46 2.90 1.96 -4.73
C ARG A 46 2.38 1.24 -5.97
N ASN A 47 3.26 0.58 -6.71
CA ASN A 47 2.88 -0.19 -7.92
C ASN A 47 1.88 -1.30 -7.60
N MET A 48 2.08 -2.04 -6.51
CA MET A 48 1.12 -3.07 -6.08
C MET A 48 -0.25 -2.46 -5.78
N VAL A 49 -0.30 -1.38 -4.99
CA VAL A 49 -1.55 -0.73 -4.59
C VAL A 49 -2.29 -0.15 -5.80
N SER A 50 -1.56 0.46 -6.73
CA SER A 50 -2.12 1.04 -7.96
C SER A 50 -2.47 0.03 -9.04
N SER A 51 -2.09 -1.24 -8.90
CA SER A 51 -2.42 -2.27 -9.88
C SER A 51 -3.91 -2.65 -9.79
N PRO A 52 -4.58 -3.00 -10.91
CA PRO A 52 -5.96 -3.48 -10.86
C PRO A 52 -6.09 -4.73 -9.99
N SER A 53 -7.05 -4.75 -9.07
CA SER A 53 -7.26 -5.92 -8.20
C SER A 53 -7.64 -7.16 -9.03
N PRO A 54 -6.97 -8.32 -8.82
CA PRO A 54 -7.38 -9.56 -9.45
C PRO A 54 -8.72 -10.08 -8.91
N SER A 55 -9.22 -9.52 -7.80
CA SER A 55 -10.49 -9.90 -7.18
C SER A 55 -11.36 -8.65 -6.95
N PRO A 56 -12.40 -8.43 -7.79
CA PRO A 56 -13.33 -7.33 -7.60
C PRO A 56 -13.95 -7.38 -6.19
N GLY A 57 -13.82 -6.28 -5.44
CA GLY A 57 -14.30 -6.19 -4.05
C GLY A 57 -13.30 -6.61 -2.96
N ASN A 58 -12.08 -7.04 -3.32
CA ASN A 58 -11.00 -7.25 -2.37
C ASN A 58 -9.77 -6.40 -2.75
N PRO A 59 -9.65 -5.16 -2.24
CA PRO A 59 -8.49 -4.30 -2.51
C PRO A 59 -7.19 -4.83 -1.87
N ASP A 60 -7.28 -5.73 -0.89
CA ASP A 60 -6.11 -6.31 -0.23
C ASP A 60 -5.40 -7.35 -1.11
N ALA A 61 -6.10 -7.90 -2.12
CA ALA A 61 -5.60 -8.99 -2.97
C ALA A 61 -4.35 -8.61 -3.79
N ASN A 62 -4.11 -7.32 -3.99
CA ASN A 62 -2.95 -6.81 -4.72
C ASN A 62 -1.66 -6.83 -3.90
N LEU A 63 -1.75 -6.68 -2.58
CA LEU A 63 -0.58 -6.48 -1.74
C LEU A 63 0.05 -7.83 -1.37
N ARG A 64 0.80 -8.40 -2.33
CA ARG A 64 1.51 -9.68 -2.23
C ARG A 64 2.84 -9.55 -1.49
N ILE A 65 2.77 -9.13 -0.22
CA ILE A 65 3.95 -8.95 0.63
C ILE A 65 3.98 -9.88 1.84
N LEU A 66 5.18 -10.11 2.35
CA LEU A 66 5.45 -10.60 3.70
C LEU A 66 6.20 -9.51 4.48
N LEU A 67 5.93 -9.38 5.77
CA LEU A 67 6.69 -8.50 6.63
C LEU A 67 7.78 -9.29 7.35
N GLU A 68 8.99 -8.77 7.29
CA GLU A 68 10.19 -9.38 7.81
C GLU A 68 10.97 -8.40 8.69
N THR A 69 11.83 -8.95 9.54
CA THR A 69 12.81 -8.14 10.27
C THR A 69 14.23 -8.38 9.80
N ASP A 70 14.47 -9.54 9.17
CA ASP A 70 15.81 -10.04 8.86
C ASP A 70 16.78 -9.81 10.04
N ALA A 71 16.26 -10.12 11.25
CA ALA A 71 16.99 -9.92 12.48
C ALA A 71 18.27 -10.76 12.46
N PRO A 72 19.41 -10.20 12.92
CA PRO A 72 19.53 -9.02 13.78
C PRO A 72 19.75 -7.66 13.07
N TYR A 73 19.58 -7.55 11.75
CA TYR A 73 20.15 -6.42 11.00
C TYR A 73 19.19 -5.25 10.73
N MET A 74 18.01 -5.50 10.16
CA MET A 74 17.22 -4.47 9.47
C MET A 74 16.29 -3.68 10.40
N ILE A 75 16.87 -2.91 11.33
CA ILE A 75 16.13 -2.05 12.26
C ILE A 75 15.39 -0.95 11.48
N PRO A 76 14.06 -0.79 11.61
CA PRO A 76 13.31 0.30 10.99
C PRO A 76 13.77 1.67 11.51
N SER A 77 13.99 2.64 10.62
CA SER A 77 14.49 3.98 10.97
C SER A 77 13.44 4.83 11.69
N ASN A 78 12.16 4.63 11.40
CA ASN A 78 11.03 5.33 12.04
C ASN A 78 10.83 4.91 13.51
N LEU A 79 11.40 3.78 13.95
CA LEU A 79 11.40 3.34 15.34
C LEU A 79 11.99 4.40 16.30
N TYR A 80 13.02 5.12 15.86
CA TYR A 80 13.71 6.07 16.73
C TYR A 80 12.85 7.27 17.12
N ALA A 81 11.88 7.65 16.27
CA ALA A 81 10.94 8.72 16.59
C ALA A 81 10.02 8.32 17.76
N SER A 82 9.53 7.08 17.78
CA SER A 82 8.63 6.58 18.84
C SER A 82 9.35 6.26 20.14
N ILE A 83 10.58 5.72 20.11
CA ILE A 83 11.29 5.41 21.36
C ILE A 83 11.90 6.65 22.00
N THR A 84 12.14 7.72 21.24
CA THR A 84 12.63 8.99 21.80
C THR A 84 11.51 9.81 22.43
N SER A 85 10.26 9.67 21.96
CA SER A 85 9.09 10.27 22.60
C SER A 85 8.67 9.53 23.87
N LEU A 86 8.99 8.23 23.97
CA LEU A 86 8.98 7.45 25.21
C LEU A 86 10.21 7.85 26.04
N ALA A 87 10.16 9.04 26.66
CA ALA A 87 11.12 9.39 27.70
C ALA A 87 11.21 8.23 28.70
N ASP A 88 12.43 7.83 29.04
CA ASP A 88 12.77 6.83 30.06
C ASP A 88 12.66 5.34 29.66
N VAL A 89 13.14 4.94 28.47
CA VAL A 89 13.60 3.54 28.31
C VAL A 89 14.86 3.36 29.17
N PRO A 90 14.83 2.59 30.28
CA PRO A 90 15.95 2.49 31.19
C PRO A 90 17.19 1.95 30.47
N GLY A 91 18.30 2.70 30.53
CA GLY A 91 19.57 2.30 29.92
C GLY A 91 19.78 2.75 28.47
N LEU A 92 18.80 3.36 27.80
CA LEU A 92 18.98 3.92 26.46
C LEU A 92 19.27 5.42 26.54
N LYS A 93 20.51 5.82 26.25
CA LYS A 93 20.88 7.25 26.18
C LYS A 93 20.11 7.93 25.04
N LYS A 94 19.73 9.19 25.22
CA LYS A 94 19.13 10.00 24.15
C LYS A 94 20.03 9.99 22.90
N GLY A 95 19.46 9.58 21.76
CA GLY A 95 20.19 9.45 20.49
C GLY A 95 20.99 8.15 20.32
N ALA A 96 20.94 7.23 21.29
CA ALA A 96 21.52 5.90 21.12
C ALA A 96 20.71 5.08 20.11
N LYS A 97 21.41 4.38 19.21
CA LYS A 97 20.82 3.41 18.30
C LYS A 97 20.76 2.04 18.98
N LEU A 98 19.63 1.35 18.83
CA LEU A 98 19.52 -0.05 19.23
C LEU A 98 20.55 -0.89 18.43
N PRO A 99 21.25 -1.82 19.08
CA PRO A 99 22.32 -2.59 18.43
C PRO A 99 21.80 -3.77 17.59
N VAL A 100 20.55 -4.18 17.77
CA VAL A 100 19.97 -5.38 17.14
C VAL A 100 18.52 -5.15 16.73
N CYS A 101 18.12 -5.75 15.60
CA CYS A 101 16.73 -5.89 15.18
C CYS A 101 16.07 -7.11 15.84
N HIS A 102 14.75 -7.06 16.07
CA HIS A 102 13.95 -8.13 16.67
C HIS A 102 12.55 -8.16 16.05
N SER A 103 11.88 -9.33 16.04
CA SER A 103 10.55 -9.54 15.45
C SER A 103 9.46 -8.57 15.95
N ALA A 104 9.58 -8.11 17.19
CA ALA A 104 8.71 -7.09 17.78
C ALA A 104 8.76 -5.73 17.04
N MET A 105 9.72 -5.52 16.12
CA MET A 105 9.85 -4.29 15.33
C MET A 105 9.00 -4.26 14.05
N LEU A 106 8.33 -5.36 13.69
CA LEU A 106 7.45 -5.42 12.51
C LEU A 106 6.38 -4.31 12.44
N PRO A 107 5.75 -3.87 13.55
CA PRO A 107 4.74 -2.81 13.50
C PRO A 107 5.24 -1.50 12.87
N TRP A 108 6.51 -1.15 13.05
CA TRP A 108 7.10 0.06 12.45
C TRP A 108 7.31 -0.07 10.94
N THR A 109 7.69 -1.25 10.47
CA THR A 109 7.73 -1.55 9.04
C THR A 109 6.32 -1.47 8.45
N ALA A 110 5.32 -2.06 9.13
CA ALA A 110 3.93 -2.05 8.69
C ALA A 110 3.34 -0.64 8.63
N GLU A 111 3.63 0.19 9.63
CA GLU A 111 3.24 1.61 9.67
C GLU A 111 3.80 2.37 8.46
N PHE A 112 5.08 2.18 8.15
CA PHE A 112 5.70 2.83 7.00
C PHE A 112 5.08 2.36 5.67
N VAL A 113 4.86 1.05 5.51
CA VAL A 113 4.18 0.49 4.32
C VAL A 113 2.77 1.06 4.18
N ALA A 114 2.02 1.20 5.27
CA ALA A 114 0.69 1.79 5.25
C ALA A 114 0.72 3.25 4.79
N GLY A 115 1.70 4.04 5.25
CA GLY A 115 1.92 5.40 4.78
C GLY A 115 2.14 5.45 3.26
N VAL A 116 3.06 4.64 2.75
CA VAL A 116 3.35 4.54 1.30
C VAL A 116 2.12 4.10 0.50
N ALA A 117 1.33 3.16 1.01
CA ALA A 117 0.11 2.69 0.36
C ALA A 117 -0.97 3.79 0.30
N ASN A 118 -1.15 4.56 1.38
CA ASN A 118 -2.06 5.70 1.39
C ASN A 118 -1.63 6.79 0.39
N GLU A 119 -0.32 7.05 0.24
CA GLU A 119 0.18 8.00 -0.79
C GLU A 119 -0.24 7.56 -2.20
N ALA A 120 -0.15 6.27 -2.51
CA ALA A 120 -0.56 5.73 -3.81
C ALA A 120 -2.08 5.85 -4.03
N GLU A 121 -2.88 5.51 -3.02
CA GLU A 121 -4.35 5.65 -3.07
C GLU A 121 -4.77 7.11 -3.31
N LEU A 122 -4.14 8.05 -2.62
CA LEU A 122 -4.39 9.48 -2.80
C LEU A 122 -4.03 9.95 -4.22
N ALA A 123 -2.93 9.45 -4.80
CA ALA A 123 -2.56 9.77 -6.17
C ALA A 123 -3.62 9.29 -7.18
N LEU A 124 -4.09 8.04 -7.06
CA LEU A 124 -5.12 7.46 -7.95
C LEU A 124 -6.44 8.24 -7.90
N THR A 125 -6.88 8.63 -6.69
CA THR A 125 -8.13 9.41 -6.54
C THR A 125 -8.00 10.81 -7.16
N SER A 126 -6.81 11.42 -7.08
CA SER A 126 -6.55 12.73 -7.71
C SER A 126 -6.54 12.66 -9.23
N GLU A 127 -5.94 11.62 -9.82
CA GLU A 127 -5.90 11.39 -11.27
C GLU A 127 -7.30 11.08 -11.82
N THR A 128 -8.06 10.23 -11.13
CA THR A 128 -9.44 9.89 -11.51
C THR A 128 -10.33 11.14 -11.53
N ARG A 129 -10.21 12.01 -10.51
CA ARG A 129 -10.95 13.28 -10.44
C ARG A 129 -10.58 14.23 -11.57
N ALA A 130 -9.30 14.30 -11.94
CA ALA A 130 -8.85 15.13 -13.06
C ALA A 130 -9.46 14.64 -14.40
N SER A 131 -9.45 13.33 -14.66
CA SER A 131 -10.03 12.75 -15.87
C SER A 131 -11.54 13.02 -16.00
N ILE A 132 -12.31 12.83 -14.93
CA ILE A 132 -13.76 13.11 -14.91
C ILE A 132 -14.06 14.59 -15.20
N SER A 133 -13.24 15.51 -14.66
CA SER A 133 -13.42 16.94 -14.91
C SER A 133 -13.16 17.34 -16.37
N SER A 134 -12.28 16.62 -17.07
CA SER A 134 -11.98 16.87 -18.49
C SER A 134 -13.05 16.31 -19.44
N GLU A 135 -13.65 15.16 -19.11
CA GLU A 135 -14.73 14.56 -19.91
C GLU A 135 -16.03 15.37 -19.80
N ALA A 136 -16.33 15.94 -18.62
CA ALA A 136 -17.49 16.80 -18.42
C ALA A 136 -17.44 18.11 -19.24
N GLN A 137 -16.24 18.55 -19.67
CA GLN A 137 -16.07 19.74 -20.52
C GLN A 137 -16.16 19.45 -22.02
N GLY A 138 -16.15 18.18 -22.44
CA GLY A 138 -16.21 17.77 -23.86
C GLY A 138 -17.61 17.63 -24.46
N VAL A 139 -18.68 17.83 -23.67
CA VAL A 139 -20.07 17.56 -24.11
C VAL A 139 -20.82 18.83 -24.59
N VAL A 140 -20.18 20.01 -24.62
CA VAL A 140 -20.91 21.29 -24.86
C VAL A 140 -20.87 21.80 -26.31
N GLU A 141 -20.19 21.13 -27.25
CA GLU A 141 -20.18 21.54 -28.67
C GLU A 141 -20.72 20.45 -29.59
N ASN A 142 -22.05 20.32 -29.69
CA ASN A 142 -22.78 20.03 -30.94
C ASN A 142 -24.30 19.95 -30.75
N GLY A 143 -25.04 20.81 -31.47
CA GLY A 143 -26.50 20.72 -31.71
C GLY A 143 -27.35 21.27 -30.57
N GLY A 144 -28.21 22.27 -30.77
CA GLY A 144 -29.26 22.30 -31.79
C GLY A 144 -30.60 22.15 -31.06
N ALA A 145 -31.43 23.19 -31.10
CA ALA A 145 -32.63 23.34 -30.29
C ALA A 145 -33.65 22.20 -30.51
N ASP A 146 -33.90 21.40 -29.48
CA ASP A 146 -35.19 20.78 -29.18
C ASP A 146 -35.15 20.27 -27.73
N ALA A 147 -35.39 21.20 -26.81
CA ALA A 147 -35.45 20.94 -25.38
C ALA A 147 -36.90 21.04 -24.90
N LEU A 148 -37.66 19.95 -25.01
CA LEU A 148 -38.84 19.72 -24.19
C LEU A 148 -39.18 18.22 -24.24
N VAL A 149 -39.53 17.67 -23.07
CA VAL A 149 -39.94 16.28 -22.82
C VAL A 149 -38.81 15.27 -22.59
N ALA A 150 -38.25 15.26 -21.38
CA ALA A 150 -37.94 14.05 -20.62
C ALA A 150 -37.28 14.44 -19.29
N ASN A 151 -38.03 15.07 -18.39
CA ASN A 151 -37.53 15.46 -17.07
C ASN A 151 -38.47 14.91 -16.00
N GLU A 152 -38.66 13.58 -15.97
CA GLU A 152 -39.47 12.94 -14.92
C GLU A 152 -39.20 11.43 -14.73
N ALA A 153 -37.99 10.94 -15.05
CA ALA A 153 -37.62 9.54 -14.83
C ALA A 153 -36.17 9.35 -14.36
N LYS A 154 -35.65 10.25 -13.52
CA LYS A 154 -34.28 10.14 -12.97
C LYS A 154 -34.18 10.57 -11.51
N ALA A 155 -35.11 10.10 -10.67
CA ALA A 155 -35.11 10.38 -9.22
C ALA A 155 -35.03 9.11 -8.35
N GLU A 156 -34.82 7.93 -8.92
CA GLU A 156 -34.73 6.69 -8.14
C GLU A 156 -33.61 5.77 -8.65
N ARG A 157 -32.36 6.22 -8.55
CA ARG A 157 -31.14 5.38 -8.41
C ARG A 157 -30.05 6.17 -7.69
N GLU A 158 -30.40 6.82 -6.58
CA GLU A 158 -29.40 7.27 -5.60
C GLU A 158 -29.32 6.20 -4.52
N GLY A 159 -28.54 5.17 -4.82
CA GLY A 159 -28.39 4.00 -3.97
C GLY A 159 -27.36 3.03 -4.50
N GLU A 160 -26.29 3.53 -5.12
CA GLU A 160 -25.13 2.74 -5.49
C GLU A 160 -23.95 3.28 -4.66
N GLY A 161 -23.39 2.39 -3.85
CA GLY A 161 -22.61 2.71 -2.65
C GLY A 161 -21.49 3.70 -2.90
N GLU A 162 -21.37 4.66 -1.99
CA GLU A 162 -20.13 5.38 -1.75
C GLU A 162 -19.01 4.35 -1.55
N GLU A 163 -18.22 4.10 -2.59
CA GLU A 163 -17.05 3.23 -2.51
C GLU A 163 -16.06 3.92 -1.58
N LYS A 164 -16.13 3.56 -0.29
CA LYS A 164 -15.29 4.15 0.75
C LYS A 164 -13.84 3.96 0.37
N ALA A 165 -13.14 5.08 0.18
CA ALA A 165 -11.71 5.10 -0.07
C ALA A 165 -10.97 4.18 0.91
N VAL A 166 -10.10 3.34 0.37
CA VAL A 166 -9.39 2.31 1.12
C VAL A 166 -8.35 2.98 2.01
N THR A 167 -8.62 3.07 3.31
CA THR A 167 -7.60 3.56 4.27
C THR A 167 -6.67 2.42 4.67
N TRP A 168 -5.36 2.63 4.47
CA TRP A 168 -4.30 1.72 4.90
C TRP A 168 -3.86 2.05 6.33
N THR A 169 -3.85 1.04 7.20
CA THR A 169 -3.35 1.15 8.58
C THR A 169 -2.29 0.08 8.84
N ALA A 170 -1.41 0.30 9.83
CA ALA A 170 -0.41 -0.69 10.21
C ALA A 170 -1.05 -2.06 10.53
N ASP A 171 -2.17 -2.07 11.27
CA ASP A 171 -2.92 -3.29 11.61
C ASP A 171 -3.44 -4.01 10.36
N ARG A 172 -3.89 -3.25 9.35
CA ARG A 172 -4.33 -3.83 8.08
C ARG A 172 -3.17 -4.48 7.34
N VAL A 173 -2.04 -3.79 7.20
CA VAL A 173 -0.84 -4.33 6.55
C VAL A 173 -0.34 -5.58 7.28
N MET A 174 -0.29 -5.56 8.61
CA MET A 174 0.07 -6.71 9.44
C MET A 174 -0.87 -7.90 9.22
N ARG A 175 -2.18 -7.65 9.11
CA ARG A 175 -3.17 -8.70 8.86
C ARG A 175 -2.96 -9.35 7.49
N ILE A 176 -2.77 -8.54 6.45
CA ILE A 176 -2.53 -9.01 5.07
C ILE A 176 -1.24 -9.82 5.01
N ALA A 177 -0.14 -9.27 5.55
CA ALA A 177 1.14 -9.96 5.56
C ALA A 177 1.08 -11.28 6.35
N ARG A 178 0.32 -11.32 7.45
CA ARG A 178 0.05 -12.57 8.18
C ARG A 178 -0.72 -13.56 7.32
N GLN A 179 -1.84 -13.16 6.72
CA GLN A 179 -2.63 -14.03 5.84
C GLN A 179 -1.81 -14.59 4.68
N ASN A 180 -0.98 -13.74 4.06
CA ASN A 180 -0.02 -14.16 3.03
C ASN A 180 0.99 -15.18 3.59
N ALA A 181 1.53 -14.96 4.79
CA ALA A 181 2.45 -15.91 5.43
C ALA A 181 1.78 -17.26 5.70
N GLN A 182 0.53 -17.26 6.17
CA GLN A 182 -0.24 -18.49 6.39
C GLN A 182 -0.48 -19.24 5.08
N PHE A 183 -0.80 -18.52 4.01
CA PHE A 183 -0.97 -19.10 2.67
C PHE A 183 0.33 -19.69 2.11
N ILE A 184 1.46 -19.02 2.32
CA ILE A 184 2.77 -19.44 1.80
C ILE A 184 3.34 -20.62 2.59
N TYR A 185 3.27 -20.54 3.92
CA TYR A 185 3.97 -21.46 4.83
C TYR A 185 3.06 -22.50 5.49
N GLY A 186 1.74 -22.38 5.37
CA GLY A 186 0.78 -23.30 5.99
C GLY A 186 0.70 -23.20 7.51
N VAL A 187 0.97 -22.02 8.08
CA VAL A 187 1.01 -21.73 9.53
C VAL A 187 -0.22 -20.99 10.05
#